data_AF-A0A4X2K428-F1
#
_entry.id   AF-A0A4X2K428-F1
#
_cell.length_a   1.000
_cell.length_b   1.000
_cell.length_c   1.000
_cell.angle_alpha   90.00
_cell.angle_beta   90.00
_cell.angle_gamma   90.00
#
_symmetry.space_group_name_H-M   'P 1'
#
loop_
_entity.id
_entity.type
_entity.pdbx_description
1 polymer ?
#
loop_
_entity_poly.entity_id
_entity_poly.type
_entity_poly.pdbx_seq_one_letter_code
_entity_poly.pdbx_strand_id
1 'polypeptide(L)'
;MPVLLFVLDTSASMNQRTQQGITYLDIAKSAVEIFLKLRSRDPASQGDRYMLVTSEDPPYCIKAGWKENYATFMTELKNLHAYGLTTLGQALQSAFDLLNLNRLVSGIDNYGQGRNPFFLEPALLIVITDGYKLTNINCVQEELHLPLTSSLPGSELTKEPFRWDQRLFALVLRIPGTFSSEPEPLGSIPVDDSVITQMCEVTGGHSYCIRTPKMLTQCLESLVQKVQSGVVVNFEKAGPEPNGCLEAHESSKSSGHPPWHSCRKLIYVRSNPKTGVPVGHWPIPESFWPDQNSPTLPPRTAHPVIRFFCVDHEPMIIDKLPFDKYELEPSHLTQHILARKSPLTCWQVFVASSGKCSELEHPFGYLKASTALTCVNLFVLPYNYPVLLPLLDELFKVHKLNPSPKWRQEFDEYIKSMPAYFLPPLKKALMMMGAPNVITENLNSGLSYSIISYLKKLSFALGSVFSYSLISI
;
A
#
# COMPACT_ATOMS: atom_id res chain seq x y z
N MET A 1 13.04 -6.32 -1.85
CA MET A 1 12.75 -7.70 -2.28
C MET A 1 11.25 -7.92 -2.10
N PRO A 2 10.50 -8.25 -3.15
CA PRO A 2 9.07 -8.51 -3.01
C PRO A 2 8.81 -9.90 -2.44
N VAL A 3 7.74 -10.01 -1.67
CA VAL A 3 7.20 -11.27 -1.15
C VAL A 3 6.00 -11.67 -2.01
N LEU A 4 6.00 -12.89 -2.52
CA LEU A 4 4.93 -13.48 -3.33
C LEU A 4 4.32 -14.61 -2.50
N LEU A 5 3.15 -14.34 -1.92
CA LEU A 5 2.46 -15.27 -1.04
C LEU A 5 1.27 -15.87 -1.78
N PHE A 6 1.30 -17.19 -1.99
CA PHE A 6 0.21 -17.93 -2.59
C PHE A 6 -0.70 -18.46 -1.49
N VAL A 7 -1.98 -18.11 -1.57
CA VAL A 7 -3.03 -18.68 -0.73
C VAL A 7 -3.83 -19.64 -1.60
N LEU A 8 -3.65 -20.94 -1.39
CA LEU A 8 -4.36 -21.95 -2.15
C LEU A 8 -5.52 -22.49 -1.32
N ASP A 9 -6.72 -22.40 -1.89
CA ASP A 9 -7.87 -23.11 -1.38
C ASP A 9 -7.63 -24.61 -1.52
N THR A 10 -7.55 -25.29 -0.39
CA THR A 10 -7.39 -26.74 -0.31
C THR A 10 -8.67 -27.40 0.19
N SER A 11 -9.81 -26.73 0.18
CA SER A 11 -11.08 -27.30 0.62
C SER A 11 -11.57 -28.44 -0.27
N ALA A 12 -12.50 -29.24 0.24
CA ALA A 12 -13.01 -30.40 -0.48
C ALA A 12 -13.68 -30.06 -1.84
N SER A 13 -14.22 -28.84 -2.01
CA SER A 13 -14.85 -28.39 -3.27
C SER A 13 -13.86 -28.24 -4.42
N MET A 14 -12.56 -28.06 -4.12
CA MET A 14 -11.48 -28.01 -5.11
C MET A 14 -11.21 -29.37 -5.79
N ASN A 15 -11.86 -30.45 -5.35
CA ASN A 15 -11.83 -31.77 -6.02
C ASN A 15 -12.72 -31.84 -7.27
N GLN A 16 -13.56 -30.82 -7.53
CA GLN A 16 -14.37 -30.78 -8.74
C GLN A 16 -13.48 -30.81 -10.00
N ARG A 17 -13.99 -31.45 -11.05
CA ARG A 17 -13.23 -31.72 -12.27
C ARG A 17 -13.71 -30.86 -13.41
N THR A 18 -12.75 -30.34 -14.15
CA THR A 18 -12.99 -29.72 -15.46
C THR A 18 -13.35 -30.78 -16.50
N GLN A 19 -13.76 -30.32 -17.67
CA GLN A 19 -13.97 -31.17 -18.84
C GLN A 19 -12.80 -32.12 -19.14
N GLN A 20 -11.56 -31.70 -18.88
CA GLN A 20 -10.36 -32.51 -19.13
C GLN A 20 -10.09 -33.56 -18.04
N GLY A 21 -10.98 -33.66 -17.04
CA GLY A 21 -10.83 -34.58 -15.90
C GLY A 21 -9.83 -34.11 -14.84
N ILE A 22 -9.26 -32.91 -15.00
CA ILE A 22 -8.28 -32.30 -14.09
C ILE A 22 -9.04 -31.59 -12.96
N THR A 23 -8.59 -31.78 -11.71
CA THR A 23 -9.19 -31.11 -10.54
C THR A 23 -8.84 -29.63 -10.49
N TYR A 24 -9.64 -28.83 -9.80
CA TYR A 24 -9.33 -27.40 -9.62
C TYR A 24 -8.05 -27.19 -8.81
N LEU A 25 -7.77 -28.05 -7.83
CA LEU A 25 -6.50 -28.00 -7.09
C LEU A 25 -5.30 -28.24 -8.01
N ASP A 26 -5.38 -29.20 -8.93
CA ASP A 26 -4.29 -29.46 -9.88
C ASP A 26 -4.08 -28.27 -10.84
N ILE A 27 -5.16 -27.60 -11.24
CA ILE A 27 -5.10 -26.36 -12.03
C ILE A 27 -4.45 -25.24 -11.21
N ALA A 28 -4.80 -25.10 -9.94
CA ALA A 28 -4.20 -24.12 -9.04
C ALA A 28 -2.69 -24.35 -8.87
N LYS A 29 -2.26 -25.59 -8.62
CA LYS A 29 -0.83 -25.97 -8.56
C LYS A 29 -0.11 -25.63 -9.87
N SER A 30 -0.71 -25.99 -11.01
CA SER A 30 -0.16 -25.68 -12.33
C SER A 30 -0.06 -24.17 -12.57
N ALA A 31 -1.05 -23.39 -12.14
CA ALA A 31 -1.05 -21.93 -12.24
C ALA A 31 0.13 -21.32 -11.46
N VAL A 32 0.40 -21.80 -10.25
CA VAL A 32 1.56 -21.37 -9.45
C VAL A 32 2.86 -21.71 -10.19
N GLU A 33 3.02 -22.93 -10.71
CA GLU A 33 4.23 -23.29 -11.47
C GLU A 33 4.43 -22.42 -12.72
N ILE A 34 3.35 -22.13 -13.47
CA ILE A 34 3.39 -21.26 -14.64
C ILE A 34 3.79 -19.84 -14.21
N PHE A 35 3.19 -19.31 -13.15
CA PHE A 35 3.54 -17.99 -12.62
C PHE A 35 5.03 -17.89 -12.28
N LEU A 36 5.57 -18.89 -11.56
CA LEU A 36 6.98 -18.92 -11.18
C LEU A 36 7.90 -18.96 -12.41
N LYS A 37 7.54 -19.72 -13.44
CA LYS A 37 8.28 -19.77 -14.72
C LYS A 37 8.19 -18.47 -15.52
N LEU A 38 7.06 -17.76 -15.46
CA LEU A 38 6.92 -16.45 -16.09
C LEU A 38 7.75 -15.41 -15.33
N ARG A 39 7.70 -15.44 -14.00
CA ARG A 39 8.43 -14.51 -13.13
C ARG A 39 9.95 -14.69 -13.23
N SER A 40 10.44 -15.93 -13.39
CA SER A 40 11.88 -16.21 -13.54
C SER A 40 12.49 -15.64 -14.82
N ARG A 41 11.69 -15.15 -15.77
CA ARG A 41 12.18 -14.46 -16.98
C ARG A 41 12.64 -13.03 -16.67
N ASP A 42 12.14 -12.43 -15.59
CA ASP A 42 12.55 -11.10 -15.15
C ASP A 42 13.80 -11.21 -14.25
N PRO A 43 14.93 -10.57 -14.60
CA PRO A 43 16.13 -10.56 -13.76
C PRO A 43 15.88 -10.06 -12.33
N ALA A 44 14.86 -9.22 -12.11
CA ALA A 44 14.50 -8.72 -10.79
C ALA A 44 13.97 -9.82 -9.85
N SER A 45 13.63 -11.01 -10.37
CA SER A 45 13.05 -12.11 -9.58
C SER A 45 14.05 -12.84 -8.67
N GLN A 46 15.35 -12.60 -8.82
CA GLN A 46 16.39 -13.30 -8.03
C GLN A 46 16.30 -13.03 -6.53
N GLY A 47 15.70 -11.90 -6.14
CA GLY A 47 15.48 -11.53 -4.74
C GLY A 47 14.07 -11.82 -4.22
N ASP A 48 13.20 -12.45 -5.02
CA ASP A 48 11.82 -12.69 -4.63
C ASP A 48 11.74 -13.81 -3.59
N ARG A 49 10.85 -13.63 -2.59
CA ARG A 49 10.54 -14.68 -1.60
C ARG A 49 9.16 -15.26 -1.88
N TYR A 50 9.07 -16.58 -1.93
CA TYR A 50 7.83 -17.30 -2.17
C TYR A 50 7.31 -17.94 -0.89
N MET A 51 6.04 -17.72 -0.57
CA MET A 51 5.37 -18.28 0.60
C MET A 51 4.09 -19.00 0.18
N LEU A 52 3.70 -20.03 0.93
CA LEU A 52 2.53 -20.86 0.66
C LEU A 52 1.67 -21.00 1.91
N VAL A 53 0.41 -20.60 1.79
CA VAL A 53 -0.63 -20.73 2.82
C VAL A 53 -1.81 -21.49 2.23
N THR A 54 -2.46 -22.31 3.06
CA THR A 54 -3.58 -23.21 2.71
C THR A 54 -4.79 -22.92 3.59
N SER A 55 -5.93 -23.53 3.28
CA SER A 55 -7.18 -23.43 4.07
C SER A 55 -7.23 -24.35 5.29
N GLU A 56 -6.09 -24.85 5.76
CA GLU A 56 -6.04 -25.63 7.01
C GLU A 56 -6.14 -24.70 8.24
N ASP A 57 -6.35 -25.28 9.42
CA ASP A 57 -6.36 -24.52 10.66
C ASP A 57 -4.94 -24.11 11.08
N PRO A 58 -4.76 -22.93 11.71
CA PRO A 58 -3.48 -22.55 12.30
C PRO A 58 -3.01 -23.56 13.38
N PRO A 59 -1.72 -23.92 13.44
CA PRO A 59 -0.60 -23.36 12.66
C PRO A 59 -0.33 -24.08 11.32
N TYR A 60 -1.00 -25.18 11.01
CA TYR A 60 -0.70 -26.03 9.85
C TYR A 60 -1.03 -25.40 8.50
N CYS A 61 -1.78 -24.29 8.50
CA CYS A 61 -2.09 -23.51 7.31
C CYS A 61 -0.85 -22.99 6.56
N ILE A 62 0.25 -22.70 7.26
CA ILE A 62 1.49 -22.19 6.67
C ILE A 62 2.36 -23.39 6.26
N LYS A 63 2.54 -23.57 4.95
CA LYS A 63 3.39 -24.65 4.39
C LYS A 63 4.79 -24.17 4.07
N ALA A 64 4.92 -22.92 3.64
CA ALA A 64 6.21 -22.27 3.42
C ALA A 64 6.13 -20.79 3.82
N GLY A 65 6.98 -20.37 4.75
CA GLY A 65 7.04 -19.03 5.32
C GLY A 65 8.41 -18.36 5.15
N TRP A 66 8.93 -17.78 6.23
CA TRP A 66 10.15 -16.94 6.19
C TRP A 66 11.45 -17.73 6.09
N LYS A 67 11.45 -18.99 6.50
CA LYS A 67 12.64 -19.86 6.60
C LYS A 67 12.85 -20.66 5.32
N GLU A 68 11.76 -21.04 4.67
CA GLU A 68 11.74 -22.05 3.64
C GLU A 68 12.34 -21.52 2.34
N ASN A 69 13.10 -22.39 1.66
CA ASN A 69 13.66 -22.09 0.37
C ASN A 69 12.70 -22.51 -0.76
N TYR A 70 13.08 -22.17 -2.00
CA TYR A 70 12.30 -22.51 -3.18
C TYR A 70 12.04 -24.03 -3.34
N ALA A 71 12.98 -24.89 -2.93
CA ALA A 71 12.83 -26.34 -3.05
C ALA A 71 11.78 -26.89 -2.07
N THR A 72 11.79 -26.41 -0.82
CA THR A 72 10.75 -26.75 0.18
C THR A 72 9.39 -26.27 -0.29
N PHE A 73 9.28 -25.02 -0.75
CA PHE A 73 8.05 -24.47 -1.32
C PHE A 73 7.48 -25.38 -2.43
N MET A 74 8.30 -25.79 -3.39
CA MET A 74 7.86 -26.64 -4.51
C MET A 74 7.47 -28.05 -4.06
N THR A 75 8.09 -28.57 -3.00
CA THR A 75 7.76 -29.89 -2.44
C THR A 75 6.39 -29.83 -1.76
N GLU A 76 6.16 -28.84 -0.91
CA GLU A 76 4.88 -28.62 -0.24
C GLU A 76 3.75 -28.38 -1.24
N LEU A 77 3.98 -27.55 -2.26
CA LEU A 77 3.00 -27.29 -3.34
C LEU A 77 2.54 -28.59 -4.02
N LYS A 78 3.48 -29.51 -4.31
CA LYS A 78 3.16 -30.79 -4.95
C LYS A 78 2.33 -31.70 -4.03
N ASN A 79 2.65 -31.70 -2.74
CA ASN A 79 2.02 -32.57 -1.74
C ASN A 79 0.66 -32.07 -1.22
N LEU A 80 0.16 -30.92 -1.69
CA LEU A 80 -1.17 -30.45 -1.25
C LEU A 80 -2.28 -31.42 -1.66
N HIS A 81 -3.25 -31.62 -0.77
CA HIS A 81 -4.44 -32.41 -1.02
C HIS A 81 -5.69 -31.55 -0.75
N ALA A 82 -6.75 -31.77 -1.52
CA ALA A 82 -8.01 -31.04 -1.35
C ALA A 82 -8.89 -31.78 -0.33
N TYR A 83 -9.00 -31.25 0.88
CA TYR A 83 -9.83 -31.75 1.97
C TYR A 83 -10.25 -30.63 2.93
N GLY A 84 -11.28 -30.89 3.74
CA GLY A 84 -11.72 -29.94 4.76
C GLY A 84 -12.65 -28.85 4.21
N LEU A 85 -12.81 -27.81 5.02
CA LEU A 85 -13.77 -26.73 4.83
C LEU A 85 -13.12 -25.52 4.16
N THR A 86 -13.96 -24.62 3.63
CA THR A 86 -13.51 -23.40 2.95
C THR A 86 -13.32 -22.26 3.95
N THR A 87 -12.25 -22.32 4.75
CA THR A 87 -11.90 -21.35 5.81
C THR A 87 -11.04 -20.19 5.28
N LEU A 88 -11.40 -19.64 4.11
CA LEU A 88 -10.60 -18.63 3.42
C LEU A 88 -10.30 -17.39 4.27
N GLY A 89 -11.22 -16.97 5.14
CA GLY A 89 -11.01 -15.84 6.04
C GLY A 89 -9.88 -16.06 7.05
N GLN A 90 -9.79 -17.26 7.64
CA GLN A 90 -8.71 -17.61 8.57
C GLN A 90 -7.38 -17.78 7.86
N ALA A 91 -7.37 -18.35 6.65
CA ALA A 91 -6.18 -18.46 5.82
C ALA A 91 -5.61 -17.09 5.44
N LEU A 92 -6.48 -16.16 5.03
CA LEU A 92 -6.09 -14.78 4.73
C LEU A 92 -5.57 -14.03 5.96
N GLN A 93 -6.23 -14.20 7.11
CA GLN A 93 -5.73 -13.61 8.36
C GLN A 93 -4.33 -14.12 8.70
N SER A 94 -4.13 -15.44 8.64
CA SER A 94 -2.83 -16.07 8.91
C SER A 94 -1.76 -15.60 7.91
N ALA A 95 -2.13 -15.40 6.64
CA ALA A 95 -1.24 -14.85 5.62
C ALA A 95 -0.83 -13.39 5.93
N PHE A 96 -1.78 -12.54 6.32
CA PHE A 96 -1.48 -11.16 6.70
C PHE A 96 -0.63 -11.09 7.98
N ASP A 97 -0.97 -11.90 8.99
CA ASP A 97 -0.20 -12.01 10.22
C ASP A 97 1.24 -12.44 9.93
N LEU A 98 1.44 -13.46 9.09
CA LEU A 98 2.76 -13.93 8.64
C LEU A 98 3.57 -12.79 7.99
N LEU A 99 2.96 -12.01 7.09
CA LEU A 99 3.62 -10.87 6.43
C LEU A 99 3.94 -9.72 7.40
N ASN A 100 3.17 -9.57 8.47
CA ASN A 100 3.31 -8.47 9.42
C ASN A 100 4.35 -8.72 10.52
N LEU A 101 4.79 -9.97 10.75
CA LEU A 101 5.70 -10.35 11.84
C LEU A 101 6.99 -9.52 11.91
N ASN A 102 7.62 -9.26 10.77
CA ASN A 102 8.95 -8.64 10.71
C ASN A 102 8.89 -7.11 10.55
N ARG A 103 7.71 -6.52 10.32
CA ARG A 103 7.61 -5.13 9.86
C ARG A 103 7.97 -4.10 10.92
N LEU A 104 7.52 -4.33 12.16
CA LEU A 104 7.87 -3.46 13.29
C LEU A 104 9.35 -3.63 13.66
N VAL A 105 9.85 -4.87 13.62
CA VAL A 105 11.26 -5.21 13.92
C VAL A 105 12.22 -4.57 12.93
N SER A 106 11.86 -4.59 11.65
CA SER A 106 12.63 -3.98 10.57
C SER A 106 12.48 -2.45 10.49
N GLY A 107 11.61 -1.86 11.32
CA GLY A 107 11.36 -0.42 11.36
C GLY A 107 10.56 0.12 10.17
N ILE A 108 9.91 -0.75 9.40
CA ILE A 108 9.04 -0.36 8.28
C ILE A 108 7.82 0.38 8.83
N ASP A 109 7.16 -0.23 9.82
CA ASP A 109 6.00 0.35 10.50
C ASP A 109 6.46 1.24 11.68
N ASN A 110 6.76 2.49 11.37
CA ASN A 110 7.25 3.52 12.29
C ASN A 110 6.12 4.40 12.87
N TYR A 111 5.20 3.78 13.63
CA TYR A 111 4.04 4.46 14.20
C TYR A 111 4.38 5.77 14.92
N GLY A 112 3.67 6.85 14.57
CA GLY A 112 3.86 8.17 15.15
C GLY A 112 5.08 8.94 14.64
N GLN A 113 5.78 8.45 13.61
CA GLN A 113 6.95 9.09 12.99
C GLN A 113 6.74 9.41 11.50
N GLY A 114 5.49 9.65 11.10
CA GLY A 114 5.12 9.77 9.68
C GLY A 114 5.11 8.42 8.96
N ARG A 115 4.67 8.40 7.71
CA ARG A 115 4.63 7.20 6.87
C ARG A 115 5.62 7.36 5.73
N ASN A 116 6.67 6.54 5.70
CA ASN A 116 7.77 6.66 4.74
C ASN A 116 7.53 5.75 3.53
N PRO A 117 7.19 6.27 2.32
CA PRO A 117 6.89 5.42 1.16
C PRO A 117 8.10 4.61 0.67
N PHE A 118 9.31 4.98 1.06
CA PHE A 118 10.55 4.30 0.70
C PHE A 118 10.95 3.17 1.68
N PHE A 119 10.23 2.99 2.79
CA PHE A 119 10.37 1.81 3.64
C PHE A 119 9.34 0.77 3.20
N LEU A 120 9.79 -0.23 2.45
CA LEU A 120 8.91 -1.16 1.76
C LEU A 120 9.33 -2.61 1.94
N GLU A 121 8.31 -3.44 2.12
CA GLU A 121 8.39 -4.88 1.95
C GLU A 121 7.17 -5.28 1.10
N PRO A 122 7.24 -5.03 -0.23
CA PRO A 122 6.09 -5.17 -1.09
C PRO A 122 5.65 -6.63 -1.12
N ALA A 123 4.38 -6.89 -0.86
CA ALA A 123 3.82 -8.23 -0.88
C ALA A 123 2.66 -8.35 -1.88
N LEU A 124 2.72 -9.36 -2.74
CA LEU A 124 1.62 -9.76 -3.60
C LEU A 124 1.01 -11.04 -3.03
N LEU A 125 -0.25 -10.98 -2.64
CA LEU A 125 -1.02 -12.15 -2.25
C LEU A 125 -1.80 -12.63 -3.47
N ILE A 126 -1.62 -13.90 -3.83
CA ILE A 126 -2.32 -14.53 -4.95
C ILE A 126 -3.19 -15.64 -4.37
N VAL A 127 -4.49 -15.39 -4.30
CA VAL A 127 -5.48 -16.38 -3.84
C VAL A 127 -5.98 -17.15 -5.04
N ILE A 128 -5.98 -18.48 -4.95
CA ILE A 128 -6.64 -19.33 -5.95
C ILE A 128 -7.71 -20.14 -5.25
N THR A 129 -8.96 -19.94 -5.67
CA THR A 129 -10.16 -20.56 -5.08
C THR A 129 -11.18 -20.85 -6.16
N ASP A 130 -12.18 -21.67 -5.85
CA ASP A 130 -13.33 -21.92 -6.72
C ASP A 130 -14.42 -20.83 -6.59
N GLY A 131 -14.32 -19.97 -5.57
CA GLY A 131 -15.25 -18.86 -5.33
C GLY A 131 -16.68 -19.31 -5.06
N TYR A 132 -16.90 -20.56 -4.66
CA TYR A 132 -18.20 -21.01 -4.17
C TYR A 132 -18.44 -20.51 -2.75
N LYS A 133 -19.56 -20.94 -2.14
CA LYS A 133 -19.94 -20.47 -0.80
C LYS A 133 -18.89 -20.89 0.24
N LEU A 134 -18.51 -19.95 1.11
CA LEU A 134 -17.58 -20.19 2.20
C LEU A 134 -18.25 -21.09 3.24
N THR A 135 -17.51 -22.04 3.81
CA THR A 135 -18.04 -23.00 4.79
C THR A 135 -17.20 -22.97 6.06
N ASN A 136 -17.89 -22.92 7.20
CA ASN A 136 -17.31 -23.14 8.52
C ASN A 136 -18.03 -24.33 9.18
N ILE A 137 -17.50 -24.86 10.28
CA ILE A 137 -18.00 -26.03 11.01
C ILE A 137 -19.50 -25.91 11.32
N ASN A 138 -20.00 -24.69 11.51
CA ASN A 138 -21.37 -24.43 11.94
C ASN A 138 -22.32 -23.97 10.82
N CYS A 139 -21.82 -23.33 9.76
CA CYS A 139 -22.68 -22.74 8.74
C CYS A 139 -21.96 -22.44 7.42
N VAL A 140 -22.78 -22.21 6.39
CA VAL A 140 -22.35 -21.59 5.15
C VAL A 140 -22.37 -20.08 5.35
N GLN A 141 -21.24 -19.42 5.08
CA GLN A 141 -21.10 -17.96 5.19
C GLN A 141 -21.28 -17.31 3.82
N GLU A 142 -22.12 -16.27 3.76
CA GLU A 142 -22.33 -15.47 2.56
C GLU A 142 -21.36 -14.27 2.48
N GLU A 143 -20.75 -13.91 3.61
CA GLU A 143 -19.82 -12.79 3.73
C GLU A 143 -18.46 -13.23 4.28
N LEU A 144 -17.38 -12.67 3.73
CA LEU A 144 -15.99 -12.96 4.07
C LEU A 144 -15.58 -12.03 5.20
N HIS A 145 -15.77 -12.49 6.43
CA HIS A 145 -15.27 -11.79 7.60
C HIS A 145 -13.88 -12.32 7.96
N LEU A 146 -12.90 -11.43 7.97
CA LEU A 146 -11.62 -11.72 8.61
C LEU A 146 -11.84 -11.63 10.13
N PRO A 147 -11.38 -12.61 10.92
CA PRO A 147 -11.45 -12.50 12.37
C PRO A 147 -10.67 -11.24 12.81
N LEU A 148 -11.36 -10.26 13.37
CA LEU A 148 -10.75 -8.96 13.74
C LEU A 148 -9.83 -9.05 14.96
N THR A 149 -9.75 -10.22 15.60
CA THR A 149 -8.86 -10.50 16.72
C THR A 149 -7.60 -11.19 16.20
N SER A 150 -6.65 -10.42 15.66
CA SER A 150 -5.29 -10.95 15.47
C SER A 150 -4.65 -11.16 16.84
N SER A 151 -3.99 -12.30 17.02
CA SER A 151 -3.21 -12.58 18.23
C SER A 151 -1.84 -11.90 18.23
N LEU A 152 -1.48 -11.22 17.13
CA LEU A 152 -0.18 -10.55 17.03
C LEU A 152 -0.14 -9.32 17.96
N PRO A 153 0.91 -9.21 18.80
CA PRO A 153 1.16 -8.00 19.59
C PRO A 153 1.28 -6.77 18.68
N GLY A 154 0.55 -5.69 18.99
CA GLY A 154 0.60 -4.44 18.23
C GLY A 154 -0.38 -4.36 17.06
N SER A 155 -1.24 -5.38 16.88
CA SER A 155 -2.33 -5.34 15.89
C SER A 155 -3.30 -4.17 16.15
N GLU A 156 -3.44 -3.73 17.39
CA GLU A 156 -4.26 -2.57 17.78
C GLU A 156 -3.79 -1.22 17.21
N LEU A 157 -2.55 -1.15 16.71
CA LEU A 157 -2.01 0.08 16.11
C LEU A 157 -2.50 0.30 14.68
N THR A 158 -3.25 -0.65 14.10
CA THR A 158 -3.77 -0.60 12.73
C THR A 158 -5.19 -1.10 12.69
N LYS A 159 -6.07 -0.42 11.94
CA LYS A 159 -7.49 -0.78 11.88
C LYS A 159 -7.72 -2.03 11.03
N GLU A 160 -6.97 -2.16 9.95
CA GLU A 160 -7.09 -3.25 8.97
C GLU A 160 -5.96 -4.29 9.13
N PRO A 161 -6.19 -5.55 8.73
CA PRO A 161 -5.20 -6.62 8.87
C PRO A 161 -4.04 -6.52 7.86
N PHE A 162 -4.23 -5.79 6.76
CA PHE A 162 -3.24 -5.62 5.71
C PHE A 162 -2.50 -4.29 5.81
N ARG A 163 -1.43 -4.15 5.03
CA ARG A 163 -0.57 -2.96 4.94
C ARG A 163 -0.66 -2.34 3.55
N TRP A 164 -0.26 -1.07 3.44
CA TRP A 164 -0.30 -0.31 2.20
C TRP A 164 0.55 -0.85 1.04
N ASP A 165 1.54 -1.70 1.30
CA ASP A 165 2.40 -2.35 0.33
C ASP A 165 2.00 -3.83 0.11
N GLN A 166 0.85 -4.26 0.65
CA GLN A 166 0.28 -5.60 0.48
C GLN A 166 -0.95 -5.53 -0.44
N ARG A 167 -0.91 -6.22 -1.58
CA ARG A 167 -2.01 -6.24 -2.56
C ARG A 167 -2.52 -7.65 -2.77
N LEU A 168 -3.84 -7.82 -2.75
CA LEU A 168 -4.52 -9.11 -2.91
C LEU A 168 -5.10 -9.27 -4.32
N PHE A 169 -4.70 -10.33 -5.00
CA PHE A 169 -5.28 -10.74 -6.27
C PHE A 169 -5.93 -12.11 -6.12
N ALA A 170 -7.16 -12.26 -6.63
CA ALA A 170 -7.89 -13.51 -6.57
C ALA A 170 -8.07 -14.09 -7.97
N LEU A 171 -7.74 -15.37 -8.15
CA LEU A 171 -8.02 -16.16 -9.34
C LEU A 171 -9.15 -17.11 -8.97
N VAL A 172 -10.36 -16.76 -9.40
CA VAL A 172 -11.56 -17.55 -9.13
C VAL A 172 -11.77 -18.52 -10.29
N LEU A 173 -11.59 -19.81 -10.03
CA LEU A 173 -11.75 -20.86 -11.02
C LEU A 173 -13.24 -21.13 -11.26
N ARG A 174 -13.71 -20.81 -12.47
CA ARG A 174 -15.08 -21.06 -12.97
C ARG A 174 -15.03 -21.85 -14.28
N ILE A 175 -14.14 -22.84 -14.35
CA ILE A 175 -13.91 -23.63 -15.56
C ILE A 175 -14.98 -24.73 -15.66
N PRO A 176 -15.85 -24.73 -16.69
CA PRO A 176 -16.97 -25.64 -16.75
C PRO A 176 -16.52 -27.10 -16.90
N GLY A 177 -17.32 -28.02 -16.35
CA GLY A 177 -17.14 -29.46 -16.52
C GLY A 177 -17.64 -29.99 -17.87
N THR A 178 -18.45 -29.18 -18.57
CA THR A 178 -19.03 -29.48 -19.89
C THR A 178 -18.60 -28.44 -20.91
N PHE A 179 -18.76 -28.73 -22.20
CA PHE A 179 -18.51 -27.76 -23.26
C PHE A 179 -19.43 -26.53 -23.06
N SER A 180 -18.84 -25.36 -22.85
CA SER A 180 -19.56 -24.09 -22.91
C SER A 180 -19.57 -23.56 -24.34
N SER A 181 -20.76 -23.29 -24.88
CA SER A 181 -20.94 -22.62 -26.18
C SER A 181 -20.94 -21.09 -26.09
N GLU A 182 -20.74 -20.52 -24.89
CA GLU A 182 -20.71 -19.07 -24.73
C GLU A 182 -19.52 -18.45 -25.49
N PRO A 183 -19.74 -17.37 -26.25
CA PRO A 183 -18.66 -16.68 -26.94
C PRO A 183 -17.66 -16.13 -25.91
N GLU A 184 -16.38 -16.48 -26.07
CA GLU A 184 -15.31 -15.91 -25.26
C GLU A 184 -15.30 -14.38 -25.49
N PRO A 185 -15.40 -13.55 -24.44
CA PRO A 185 -15.24 -12.12 -24.60
C PRO A 185 -13.81 -11.84 -25.09
N LEU A 186 -13.69 -11.27 -26.29
CA LEU A 186 -12.41 -10.76 -26.79
C LEU A 186 -11.99 -9.57 -25.93
N GLY A 187 -10.95 -9.72 -25.11
CA GLY A 187 -10.37 -8.61 -24.37
C GLY A 187 -9.96 -8.95 -22.94
N SER A 188 -10.24 -8.02 -22.02
CA SER A 188 -9.86 -8.10 -20.61
C SER A 188 -10.63 -9.19 -19.87
N ILE A 189 -9.93 -9.89 -18.97
CA ILE A 189 -10.50 -10.91 -18.10
C ILE A 189 -11.58 -10.26 -17.21
N PRO A 190 -12.81 -10.81 -17.16
CA PRO A 190 -13.87 -10.25 -16.37
C PRO A 190 -13.57 -10.35 -14.87
N VAL A 191 -14.09 -9.38 -14.13
CA VAL A 191 -14.11 -9.40 -12.66
C VAL A 191 -15.10 -10.48 -12.21
N ASP A 192 -14.75 -11.21 -11.14
CA ASP A 192 -15.67 -12.17 -10.53
C ASP A 192 -16.57 -11.46 -9.51
N ASP A 193 -17.82 -11.88 -9.39
CA ASP A 193 -18.76 -11.36 -8.38
C ASP A 193 -18.80 -12.27 -7.15
N SER A 194 -17.61 -12.52 -6.57
CA SER A 194 -17.46 -13.32 -5.34
C SER A 194 -17.10 -12.44 -4.16
N VAL A 195 -17.29 -13.04 -2.98
CA VAL A 195 -17.06 -12.41 -1.68
C VAL A 195 -15.62 -11.89 -1.51
N ILE A 196 -14.64 -12.48 -2.21
CA ILE A 196 -13.24 -12.04 -2.16
C ILE A 196 -12.96 -10.78 -3.00
N THR A 197 -13.83 -10.43 -3.93
CA THR A 197 -13.66 -9.26 -4.81
C THR A 197 -13.56 -7.97 -3.99
N GLN A 198 -14.41 -7.80 -2.98
CA GLN A 198 -14.37 -6.63 -2.09
C GLN A 198 -13.02 -6.51 -1.37
N MET A 199 -12.46 -7.63 -0.89
CA MET A 199 -11.15 -7.63 -0.23
C MET A 199 -10.02 -7.29 -1.20
N CYS A 200 -10.10 -7.78 -2.45
CA CYS A 200 -9.14 -7.44 -3.50
C CYS A 200 -9.17 -5.93 -3.78
N GLU A 201 -10.35 -5.34 -3.94
CA GLU A 201 -10.50 -3.89 -4.19
C GLU A 201 -10.00 -3.03 -3.03
N VAL A 202 -10.31 -3.42 -1.78
CA VAL A 202 -9.90 -2.69 -0.58
C VAL A 202 -8.38 -2.66 -0.41
N THR A 203 -7.68 -3.74 -0.77
CA THR A 203 -6.21 -3.83 -0.75
C THR A 203 -5.52 -3.22 -1.99
N GLY A 204 -6.29 -2.74 -2.97
CA GLY A 204 -5.75 -2.19 -4.22
C GLY A 204 -5.32 -3.25 -5.25
N GLY A 205 -5.78 -4.49 -5.11
CA GLY A 205 -5.66 -5.55 -6.10
C GLY A 205 -6.97 -5.78 -6.86
N HIS A 206 -7.11 -6.94 -7.51
CA HIS A 206 -8.23 -7.26 -8.41
C HIS A 206 -8.58 -8.75 -8.33
N SER A 207 -9.87 -9.09 -8.50
CA SER A 207 -10.32 -10.46 -8.72
C SER A 207 -10.50 -10.77 -10.20
N TYR A 208 -10.22 -12.00 -10.59
CA TYR A 208 -10.26 -12.48 -11.96
C TYR A 208 -11.14 -13.73 -12.05
N CYS A 209 -12.17 -13.68 -12.90
CA CYS A 209 -13.03 -14.82 -13.19
C CYS A 209 -12.41 -15.67 -14.30
N ILE A 210 -11.86 -16.84 -13.95
CA ILE A 210 -11.14 -17.72 -14.86
C ILE A 210 -12.07 -18.81 -15.39
N ARG A 211 -12.48 -18.70 -16.66
CA ARG A 211 -13.38 -19.70 -17.29
C ARG A 211 -12.67 -20.67 -18.22
N THR A 212 -11.51 -20.30 -18.75
CA THR A 212 -10.73 -21.16 -19.66
C THR A 212 -9.24 -21.18 -19.30
N PRO A 213 -8.51 -22.25 -19.67
CA PRO A 213 -7.06 -22.31 -19.46
C PRO A 213 -6.29 -21.17 -20.15
N LYS A 214 -6.79 -20.66 -21.29
CA LYS A 214 -6.18 -19.52 -21.98
C LYS A 214 -6.30 -18.23 -21.16
N MET A 215 -7.48 -17.97 -20.59
CA MET A 215 -7.69 -16.84 -19.69
C MET A 215 -6.79 -16.92 -18.46
N LEU A 216 -6.58 -18.13 -17.91
CA LEU A 216 -5.65 -18.34 -16.81
C LEU A 216 -4.23 -17.90 -17.19
N THR A 217 -3.70 -18.36 -18.33
CA THR A 217 -2.36 -17.96 -18.78
C THR A 217 -2.24 -16.45 -18.98
N GLN A 218 -3.22 -15.82 -19.64
CA GLN A 218 -3.27 -14.37 -19.83
C GLN A 218 -3.31 -13.61 -18.49
N CYS A 219 -4.06 -14.13 -17.51
CA CYS A 219 -4.13 -13.56 -16.16
C CYS A 219 -2.77 -13.57 -15.50
N LEU A 220 -2.06 -14.71 -15.55
CA LEU A 220 -0.75 -14.86 -14.93
C LEU A 220 0.29 -13.95 -15.57
N GLU A 221 0.27 -13.80 -16.91
CA GLU A 221 1.13 -12.86 -17.62
C GLU A 221 0.89 -11.41 -17.19
N SER A 222 -0.38 -11.00 -17.06
CA SER A 222 -0.74 -9.67 -16.54
C SER A 222 -0.32 -9.49 -15.08
N LEU A 223 -0.50 -10.52 -14.24
CA LEU A 223 -0.19 -10.48 -12.82
C LEU A 223 1.32 -10.31 -12.55
N VAL A 224 2.17 -10.95 -13.36
CA VAL A 224 3.63 -10.78 -13.28
C VAL A 224 4.04 -9.33 -13.54
N GLN A 225 3.38 -8.63 -14.47
CA GLN A 225 3.62 -7.21 -14.73
C GLN A 225 3.18 -6.30 -13.58
N LYS A 226 2.23 -6.77 -12.73
CA LYS A 226 1.77 -6.05 -11.54
C LYS A 226 2.69 -6.22 -10.33
N VAL A 227 3.74 -7.05 -10.40
CA VAL A 227 4.78 -7.18 -9.36
C VAL A 227 5.69 -5.96 -9.37
N GLN A 228 5.17 -4.85 -8.88
CA GLN A 228 5.82 -3.53 -8.86
C GLN A 228 5.97 -3.06 -7.41
N SER A 229 7.06 -2.35 -7.15
CA SER A 229 7.31 -1.72 -5.85
C SER A 229 6.54 -0.41 -5.73
N GLY A 230 5.74 -0.29 -4.69
CA GLY A 230 4.94 0.90 -4.43
C GLY A 230 4.07 0.73 -3.20
N VAL A 231 3.37 1.81 -2.86
CA VAL A 231 2.39 1.83 -1.76
C VAL A 231 1.05 2.31 -2.27
N VAL A 232 -0.01 1.73 -1.73
CA VAL A 232 -1.38 2.11 -2.03
C VAL A 232 -1.77 3.27 -1.12
N VAL A 233 -2.27 4.35 -1.73
CA VAL A 233 -2.80 5.53 -1.04
C VAL A 233 -4.22 5.78 -1.51
N ASN A 234 -5.06 6.33 -0.63
CA ASN A 234 -6.42 6.72 -0.97
C ASN A 234 -6.45 8.23 -1.28
N PHE A 235 -6.78 8.60 -2.51
CA PHE A 235 -6.96 10.00 -2.88
C PHE A 235 -8.42 10.38 -2.70
N GLU A 236 -8.68 11.50 -2.03
CA GLU A 236 -10.03 12.05 -1.82
C GLU A 236 -10.09 13.53 -2.21
N LYS A 237 -11.06 13.89 -3.05
CA LYS A 237 -11.34 15.29 -3.35
C LYS A 237 -11.94 15.95 -2.11
N ALA A 238 -11.42 17.12 -1.77
CA ALA A 238 -11.94 17.99 -0.72
C ALA A 238 -12.42 19.32 -1.31
N GLY A 239 -13.29 20.00 -0.56
CA GLY A 239 -13.85 21.31 -0.93
C GLY A 239 -15.08 21.24 -1.85
N PRO A 240 -15.74 22.37 -2.10
CA PRO A 240 -16.92 22.43 -2.96
C PRO A 240 -16.60 22.01 -4.40
N GLU A 241 -17.59 21.43 -5.09
CA GLU A 241 -17.51 21.11 -6.52
C GLU A 241 -16.98 22.34 -7.29
N PRO A 242 -16.01 22.17 -8.22
CA PRO A 242 -15.59 23.28 -9.05
C PRO A 242 -16.80 23.79 -9.83
N ASN A 243 -17.21 25.03 -9.57
CA ASN A 243 -18.20 25.73 -10.37
C ASN A 243 -17.64 25.90 -11.79
N GLY A 244 -17.94 24.96 -12.70
CA GLY A 244 -17.40 25.04 -14.07
C GLY A 244 -17.75 23.92 -15.06
N CYS A 245 -18.29 22.77 -14.65
CA CYS A 245 -18.74 21.74 -15.60
C CYS A 245 -20.26 21.61 -15.62
N LEU A 246 -20.95 22.68 -16.02
CA LEU A 246 -22.32 22.59 -16.53
C LEU A 246 -22.26 22.35 -18.05
N GLU A 247 -21.88 21.15 -18.48
CA GLU A 247 -22.27 20.68 -19.81
C GLU A 247 -22.75 19.21 -19.74
N ALA A 248 -24.09 19.11 -19.80
CA ALA A 248 -24.91 18.04 -20.34
C ALA A 248 -24.46 16.58 -20.13
N HIS A 249 -25.03 15.94 -19.10
CA HIS A 249 -25.61 14.61 -19.23
C HIS A 249 -26.75 14.45 -18.21
N GLU A 250 -27.97 14.81 -18.64
CA GLU A 250 -29.18 14.24 -18.04
C GLU A 250 -29.20 12.74 -18.33
N SER A 251 -29.10 11.91 -17.29
CA SER A 251 -29.85 10.65 -17.08
C SER A 251 -29.03 9.64 -16.27
N SER A 252 -29.15 9.66 -14.94
CA SER A 252 -29.37 8.48 -14.09
C SER A 252 -29.17 8.85 -12.62
N LYS A 253 -30.24 8.67 -11.83
CA LYS A 253 -30.19 8.72 -10.38
C LYS A 253 -29.34 7.55 -9.86
N SER A 254 -28.09 7.83 -9.53
CA SER A 254 -27.34 7.11 -8.49
C SER A 254 -26.55 8.16 -7.73
N SER A 255 -26.78 8.28 -6.43
CA SER A 255 -26.11 9.19 -5.51
C SER A 255 -24.64 8.78 -5.29
N GLY A 256 -23.83 8.84 -6.33
CA GLY A 256 -22.40 8.53 -6.31
C GLY A 256 -21.61 9.71 -6.84
N HIS A 257 -20.61 10.15 -6.08
CA HIS A 257 -19.60 11.09 -6.59
C HIS A 257 -18.85 10.47 -7.78
N PRO A 258 -18.35 11.27 -8.74
CA PRO A 258 -17.50 10.80 -9.83
C PRO A 258 -16.38 9.85 -9.35
N PRO A 259 -16.05 8.79 -10.09
CA PRO A 259 -15.08 7.76 -9.67
C PRO A 259 -13.65 8.27 -9.48
N TRP A 260 -13.36 9.51 -9.92
CA TRP A 260 -12.08 10.17 -9.67
C TRP A 260 -12.04 10.96 -8.35
N HIS A 261 -13.18 11.19 -7.68
CA HIS A 261 -13.24 11.90 -6.40
C HIS A 261 -12.71 11.07 -5.24
N SER A 262 -12.80 9.74 -5.34
CA SER A 262 -12.23 8.83 -4.35
C SER A 262 -11.64 7.62 -5.06
N CYS A 263 -10.33 7.42 -4.94
CA CYS A 263 -9.71 6.24 -5.52
C CYS A 263 -8.47 5.79 -4.73
N ARG A 264 -8.36 4.47 -4.52
CA ARG A 264 -7.15 3.82 -4.02
C ARG A 264 -6.24 3.50 -5.19
N LYS A 265 -5.04 4.07 -5.19
CA LYS A 265 -4.07 3.85 -6.27
C LYS A 265 -2.66 3.67 -5.75
N LEU A 266 -1.91 2.85 -6.48
CA LEU A 266 -0.51 2.64 -6.20
C LEU A 266 0.28 3.89 -6.59
N ILE A 267 1.13 4.36 -5.69
CA ILE A 267 2.24 5.26 -6.04
C ILE A 267 3.51 4.42 -6.17
N TYR A 268 4.18 4.55 -7.32
CA TYR A 268 5.37 3.79 -7.62
C TYR A 268 6.57 4.32 -6.86
N VAL A 269 7.26 3.42 -6.19
CA VAL A 269 8.47 3.73 -5.44
C VAL A 269 9.62 3.01 -6.12
N ARG A 270 10.37 3.77 -6.92
CA ARG A 270 11.48 3.24 -7.70
C ARG A 270 12.74 3.13 -6.84
N SER A 271 13.44 2.01 -6.95
CA SER A 271 14.77 1.87 -6.37
C SER A 271 15.76 2.81 -7.05
N ASN A 272 16.71 3.32 -6.27
CA ASN A 272 17.81 4.09 -6.82
C ASN A 272 18.72 3.15 -7.66
N PRO A 273 19.03 3.48 -8.92
CA PRO A 273 19.86 2.64 -9.79
C PRO A 273 21.26 2.36 -9.22
N LYS A 274 21.81 3.25 -8.39
CA LYS A 274 23.15 3.13 -7.81
C LYS A 274 23.20 2.24 -6.57
N THR A 275 22.18 2.31 -5.72
CA THR A 275 22.17 1.61 -4.42
C THR A 275 21.24 0.41 -4.40
N GLY A 276 20.35 0.27 -5.37
CA GLY A 276 19.35 -0.81 -5.44
C GLY A 276 18.18 -0.67 -4.45
N VAL A 277 18.23 0.33 -3.55
CA VAL A 277 17.25 0.56 -2.49
C VAL A 277 16.45 1.84 -2.79
N PRO A 278 15.14 1.88 -2.50
CA PRO A 278 14.38 3.13 -2.53
C PRO A 278 15.03 4.19 -1.66
N VAL A 279 15.13 5.41 -2.19
CA VAL A 279 15.62 6.57 -1.43
C VAL A 279 14.50 7.61 -1.45
N GLY A 280 14.13 8.08 -0.26
CA GLY A 280 13.28 9.24 -0.12
C GLY A 280 13.72 10.11 1.06
N HIS A 281 13.06 11.26 1.17
CA HIS A 281 13.44 12.34 2.06
C HIS A 281 12.32 12.68 3.03
N TRP A 282 11.07 12.69 2.55
CA TRP A 282 9.94 13.22 3.30
C TRP A 282 8.88 12.14 3.55
N PRO A 283 8.42 11.97 4.80
CA PRO A 283 7.29 11.10 5.08
C PRO A 283 5.98 11.75 4.60
N ILE A 284 4.97 10.91 4.34
CA ILE A 284 3.58 11.34 4.33
C ILE A 284 3.15 11.58 5.79
N PRO A 285 2.49 12.70 6.12
CA PRO A 285 2.06 12.98 7.49
C PRO A 285 1.11 11.92 8.07
N GLU A 286 1.11 11.80 9.38
CA GLU A 286 0.08 11.06 10.12
C GLU A 286 -1.26 11.78 10.05
N SER A 287 -2.35 11.01 10.17
CA SER A 287 -3.72 11.53 10.27
C SER A 287 -4.11 11.91 11.71
N PHE A 288 -3.11 12.22 12.54
CA PHE A 288 -3.26 12.67 13.92
C PHE A 288 -2.00 13.44 14.32
N TRP A 289 -2.14 14.30 15.33
CA TRP A 289 -1.00 14.98 15.94
C TRP A 289 -0.37 14.09 17.04
N PRO A 290 0.91 13.70 16.93
CA PRO A 290 1.56 12.92 17.98
C PRO A 290 1.86 13.82 19.19
N ASP A 291 0.93 13.84 20.14
CA ASP A 291 1.10 14.60 21.39
C ASP A 291 2.04 13.84 22.35
N GLN A 292 2.98 14.57 22.95
CA GLN A 292 3.88 14.07 23.98
C GLN A 292 3.17 13.65 25.25
N ASN A 293 2.00 14.22 25.51
CA ASN A 293 1.20 13.89 26.68
C ASN A 293 0.25 12.71 26.42
N SER A 294 0.14 12.24 25.17
CA SER A 294 -0.74 11.12 24.86
C SER A 294 -0.18 9.81 25.43
N PRO A 295 -1.00 9.04 26.20
CA PRO A 295 -0.57 7.75 26.73
C PRO A 295 -0.57 6.66 25.66
N THR A 296 -1.34 6.82 24.59
CA THR A 296 -1.53 5.83 23.52
C THR A 296 -1.46 6.48 22.14
N LEU A 297 -1.23 5.67 21.12
CA LEU A 297 -1.28 6.10 19.72
C LEU A 297 -2.64 5.76 19.11
N PRO A 298 -3.25 6.67 18.34
CA PRO A 298 -4.41 6.34 17.51
C PRO A 298 -4.05 5.27 16.47
N PRO A 299 -4.96 4.32 16.18
CA PRO A 299 -4.72 3.30 15.17
C PRO A 299 -4.65 3.91 13.76
N ARG A 300 -3.63 3.53 13.01
CA ARG A 300 -3.46 3.91 11.59
C ARG A 300 -4.49 3.17 10.73
N THR A 301 -5.01 3.84 9.71
CA THR A 301 -5.56 3.15 8.53
C THR A 301 -4.42 2.53 7.72
N ALA A 302 -4.63 1.39 7.08
CA ALA A 302 -3.64 0.77 6.20
C ALA A 302 -3.24 1.75 5.08
N HIS A 303 -4.22 2.28 4.35
CA HIS A 303 -4.00 3.28 3.31
C HIS A 303 -4.15 4.69 3.89
N PRO A 304 -3.13 5.56 3.77
CA PRO A 304 -3.29 6.96 4.15
C PRO A 304 -4.28 7.64 3.21
N VAL A 305 -5.14 8.49 3.78
CA VAL A 305 -6.11 9.30 3.02
C VAL A 305 -5.46 10.63 2.71
N ILE A 306 -5.08 10.80 1.44
CA ILE A 306 -4.50 12.01 0.90
C ILE A 306 -5.62 12.81 0.25
N ARG A 307 -5.91 13.97 0.81
CA ARG A 307 -6.93 14.86 0.28
C ARG A 307 -6.32 15.89 -0.65
N PHE A 308 -7.09 16.32 -1.64
CA PHE A 308 -6.67 17.32 -2.61
C PHE A 308 -7.79 18.30 -2.93
N PHE A 309 -7.43 19.57 -3.12
CA PHE A 309 -8.34 20.60 -3.61
C PHE A 309 -8.17 20.76 -5.12
N CYS A 310 -9.27 20.94 -5.85
CA CYS A 310 -9.25 21.25 -7.28
C CYS A 310 -8.99 22.75 -7.53
N VAL A 311 -8.00 23.31 -6.85
CA VAL A 311 -7.56 24.71 -6.99
C VAL A 311 -6.17 24.71 -7.62
N ASP A 312 -6.00 25.48 -8.68
CA ASP A 312 -4.72 25.56 -9.37
C ASP A 312 -3.73 26.44 -8.62
N HIS A 313 -2.57 25.87 -8.34
CA HIS A 313 -1.41 26.57 -7.78
C HIS A 313 -0.20 26.44 -8.70
N GLU A 314 0.70 27.41 -8.61
CA GLU A 314 2.02 27.32 -9.23
C GLU A 314 2.92 26.37 -8.41
N PRO A 315 3.58 25.38 -9.04
CA PRO A 315 4.45 24.46 -8.34
C PRO A 315 5.68 25.19 -7.81
N MET A 316 5.79 25.30 -6.49
CA MET A 316 6.93 25.92 -5.83
C MET A 316 8.11 24.95 -5.79
N ILE A 317 9.28 25.41 -6.23
CA ILE A 317 10.54 24.65 -6.22
C ILE A 317 11.66 25.58 -5.75
N ILE A 318 12.50 25.10 -4.84
CA ILE A 318 13.73 25.78 -4.41
C ILE A 318 14.92 24.96 -4.82
N ASP A 319 15.97 25.64 -5.29
CA ASP A 319 17.22 24.99 -5.69
C ASP A 319 17.84 24.22 -4.52
N LYS A 320 18.33 23.01 -4.80
CA LYS A 320 18.97 22.07 -3.84
C LYS A 320 18.10 21.55 -2.70
N LEU A 321 16.84 21.96 -2.56
CA LEU A 321 15.94 21.31 -1.62
C LEU A 321 15.58 19.91 -2.16
N PRO A 322 15.88 18.82 -1.42
CA PRO A 322 15.45 17.50 -1.86
C PRO A 322 13.93 17.39 -1.80
N PHE A 323 13.34 16.71 -2.77
CA PHE A 323 11.92 16.35 -2.80
C PHE A 323 11.77 14.93 -3.33
N ASP A 324 10.67 14.28 -3.00
CA ASP A 324 10.35 12.97 -3.53
C ASP A 324 9.30 13.08 -4.63
N LYS A 325 9.47 12.27 -5.68
CA LYS A 325 8.57 12.22 -6.83
C LYS A 325 8.11 10.79 -7.03
N TYR A 326 6.84 10.54 -6.78
CA TYR A 326 6.22 9.23 -6.97
C TYR A 326 5.23 9.29 -8.14
N GLU A 327 5.40 8.41 -9.11
CA GLU A 327 4.48 8.29 -10.24
C GLU A 327 3.21 7.55 -9.79
N LEU A 328 2.05 8.03 -10.20
CA LEU A 328 0.76 7.39 -9.90
C LEU A 328 0.44 6.31 -10.93
N GLU A 329 -0.12 5.20 -10.45
CA GLU A 329 -0.77 4.21 -11.30
C GLU A 329 -1.92 4.87 -12.09
N PRO A 330 -2.06 4.55 -13.40
CA PRO A 330 -3.15 5.05 -14.23
C PRO A 330 -4.54 4.78 -13.60
N SER A 331 -5.37 5.82 -13.57
CA SER A 331 -6.71 5.81 -12.98
C SER A 331 -7.60 6.91 -13.55
N HIS A 332 -8.88 6.92 -13.18
CA HIS A 332 -9.80 8.00 -13.50
C HIS A 332 -9.28 9.37 -13.01
N LEU A 333 -8.63 9.42 -11.84
CA LEU A 333 -8.00 10.64 -11.32
C LEU A 333 -6.84 11.11 -12.21
N THR A 334 -5.93 10.21 -12.60
CA THR A 334 -4.81 10.60 -13.45
C THR A 334 -5.29 11.03 -14.83
N GLN A 335 -6.29 10.33 -15.39
CA GLN A 335 -6.90 10.69 -16.67
C GLN A 335 -7.54 12.09 -16.61
N HIS A 336 -8.28 12.39 -15.54
CA HIS A 336 -8.89 13.70 -15.35
C HIS A 336 -7.85 14.83 -15.25
N ILE A 337 -6.77 14.62 -14.49
CA ILE A 337 -5.66 15.59 -14.39
C ILE A 337 -4.97 15.79 -15.75
N LEU A 338 -4.71 14.71 -16.49
CA LEU A 338 -4.06 14.77 -17.80
C LEU A 338 -4.94 15.44 -18.87
N ALA A 339 -6.27 15.23 -18.82
CA ALA A 339 -7.22 15.82 -19.76
C ALA A 339 -7.25 17.35 -19.72
N ARG A 340 -6.90 17.95 -18.57
CA ARG A 340 -6.80 19.41 -18.41
C ARG A 340 -5.66 20.05 -19.19
N LYS A 341 -4.66 19.26 -19.65
CA LYS A 341 -3.50 19.73 -20.44
C LYS A 341 -2.77 20.93 -19.81
N SER A 342 -2.74 21.01 -18.47
CA SER A 342 -2.14 22.10 -17.70
C SER A 342 -0.88 21.65 -16.93
N PRO A 343 0.24 21.31 -17.60
CA PRO A 343 1.44 20.76 -16.93
C PRO A 343 2.19 21.78 -16.05
N LEU A 344 1.81 23.06 -16.11
CA LEU A 344 2.39 24.13 -15.30
C LEU A 344 1.62 24.39 -14.01
N THR A 345 0.43 23.80 -13.83
CA THR A 345 -0.33 23.92 -12.59
C THR A 345 -0.26 22.63 -11.78
N CYS A 346 -0.48 22.74 -10.48
CA CYS A 346 -0.55 21.60 -9.58
C CYS A 346 -1.70 21.77 -8.58
N TRP A 347 -2.17 20.64 -8.05
CA TRP A 347 -3.16 20.61 -6.97
C TRP A 347 -2.49 20.22 -5.67
N GLN A 348 -2.62 21.07 -4.65
CA GLN A 348 -2.04 20.80 -3.34
C GLN A 348 -2.71 19.61 -2.68
N VAL A 349 -1.91 18.84 -1.94
CA VAL A 349 -2.39 17.69 -1.17
C VAL A 349 -2.04 17.82 0.31
N PHE A 350 -2.93 17.27 1.14
CA PHE A 350 -2.87 17.34 2.59
C PHE A 350 -3.43 16.06 3.22
N VAL A 351 -3.17 15.88 4.51
CA VAL A 351 -3.74 14.80 5.32
C VAL A 351 -4.60 15.45 6.40
N ALA A 352 -5.84 15.00 6.58
CA ALA A 352 -6.71 15.53 7.61
C ALA A 352 -6.14 15.27 9.02
N SER A 353 -6.33 16.22 9.92
CA SER A 353 -5.92 16.12 11.34
C SER A 353 -4.41 15.94 11.57
N SER A 354 -3.56 16.26 10.58
CA SER A 354 -2.10 16.18 10.72
C SER A 354 -1.50 17.36 11.48
N GLY A 355 -2.21 18.48 11.58
CA GLY A 355 -1.75 19.72 12.21
C GLY A 355 -2.08 19.81 13.70
N LYS A 356 -1.33 20.67 14.42
CA LYS A 356 -1.58 20.97 15.83
C LYS A 356 -2.95 21.63 16.07
N CYS A 357 -3.42 22.41 15.10
CA CYS A 357 -4.78 22.96 15.06
C CYS A 357 -5.58 22.19 14.02
N SER A 358 -6.57 21.40 14.46
CA SER A 358 -7.30 20.46 13.59
C SER A 358 -8.19 21.13 12.54
N GLU A 359 -8.40 22.45 12.62
CA GLU A 359 -9.24 23.21 11.68
C GLU A 359 -8.50 23.62 10.40
N LEU A 360 -7.15 23.61 10.44
CA LEU A 360 -6.31 24.04 9.33
C LEU A 360 -5.61 22.84 8.69
N GLU A 361 -5.88 22.62 7.41
CA GLU A 361 -5.22 21.59 6.61
C GLU A 361 -3.96 22.18 5.96
N HIS A 362 -2.79 21.65 6.32
CA HIS A 362 -1.52 22.11 5.79
C HIS A 362 -1.01 21.19 4.67
N PRO A 363 -0.59 21.74 3.53
CA PRO A 363 -0.14 20.92 2.42
C PRO A 363 1.25 20.34 2.66
N PHE A 364 1.45 19.08 2.30
CA PHE A 364 2.77 18.41 2.38
C PHE A 364 3.32 18.08 0.98
N GLY A 365 2.60 18.48 -0.06
CA GLY A 365 2.96 18.15 -1.44
C GLY A 365 1.90 18.59 -2.43
N TYR A 366 2.02 18.11 -3.65
CA TYR A 366 1.04 18.37 -4.71
C TYR A 366 1.02 17.27 -5.79
N LEU A 367 -0.12 17.16 -6.48
CA LEU A 367 -0.28 16.38 -7.70
C LEU A 367 0.01 17.25 -8.92
N LYS A 368 0.83 16.74 -9.83
CA LYS A 368 1.19 17.45 -11.05
C LYS A 368 1.37 16.48 -12.23
N ALA A 369 0.81 16.84 -13.38
CA ALA A 369 1.05 16.13 -14.64
C ALA A 369 2.52 16.25 -15.07
N SER A 370 3.06 15.20 -15.70
CA SER A 370 4.36 15.28 -16.35
C SER A 370 4.31 16.28 -17.51
N THR A 371 5.43 16.93 -17.85
CA THR A 371 5.49 17.86 -18.98
C THR A 371 5.11 17.19 -20.31
N ALA A 372 5.38 15.88 -20.43
CA ALA A 372 5.00 15.06 -21.58
C ALA A 372 3.53 14.61 -21.55
N LEU A 373 2.77 14.93 -20.49
CA LEU A 373 1.38 14.51 -20.27
C LEU A 373 1.16 12.99 -20.36
N THR A 374 2.16 12.21 -19.97
CA THR A 374 2.12 10.74 -19.98
C THR A 374 1.69 10.14 -18.65
N CYS A 375 1.96 10.83 -17.54
CA CYS A 375 1.68 10.35 -16.19
C CYS A 375 1.45 11.51 -15.23
N VAL A 376 0.86 11.22 -14.08
CA VAL A 376 0.71 12.15 -12.97
C VAL A 376 1.67 11.74 -11.87
N ASN A 377 2.26 12.72 -11.20
CA ASN A 377 3.21 12.49 -10.12
C ASN A 377 2.73 13.19 -8.85
N LEU A 378 2.89 12.49 -7.73
CA LEU A 378 2.83 13.05 -6.39
C LEU A 378 4.23 13.56 -6.04
N PHE A 379 4.34 14.87 -5.84
CA PHE A 379 5.53 15.50 -5.28
C PHE A 379 5.35 15.63 -3.77
N VAL A 380 6.23 15.00 -3.00
CA VAL A 380 6.23 15.07 -1.54
C VAL A 380 7.33 16.01 -1.09
N LEU A 381 6.93 16.98 -0.28
CA LEU A 381 7.71 18.13 0.16
C LEU A 381 7.66 18.22 1.69
N PRO A 382 8.43 19.15 2.30
CA PRO A 382 8.26 19.48 3.70
C PRO A 382 6.81 19.80 4.06
N TYR A 383 6.41 19.50 5.30
CA TYR A 383 5.10 19.85 5.81
C TYR A 383 4.88 21.36 5.80
N ASN A 384 3.74 21.83 5.29
CA ASN A 384 3.45 23.26 5.12
C ASN A 384 4.53 24.00 4.29
N TYR A 385 4.99 23.38 3.21
CA TYR A 385 6.01 23.95 2.32
C TYR A 385 5.72 25.39 1.82
N PRO A 386 4.47 25.86 1.60
CA PRO A 386 4.23 27.22 1.14
C PRO A 386 4.72 28.30 2.11
N VAL A 387 4.83 27.98 3.40
CA VAL A 387 5.41 28.86 4.43
C VAL A 387 6.92 28.69 4.50
N LEU A 388 7.41 27.44 4.48
CA LEU A 388 8.84 27.16 4.59
C LEU A 388 9.65 27.67 3.40
N LEU A 389 9.17 27.47 2.18
CA LEU A 389 9.95 27.77 0.98
C LEU A 389 10.32 29.26 0.91
N PRO A 390 9.39 30.23 1.06
CA PRO A 390 9.75 31.65 1.09
C PRO A 390 10.80 31.99 2.16
N LEU A 391 10.69 31.40 3.37
CA LEU A 391 11.68 31.59 4.44
C LEU A 391 13.06 31.09 4.02
N LEU A 392 13.15 29.93 3.39
CA LEU A 392 14.42 29.41 2.88
C LEU A 392 14.99 30.31 1.77
N ASP A 393 14.14 30.76 0.84
CA ASP A 393 14.58 31.63 -0.26
C ASP A 393 15.15 32.96 0.27
N GLU A 394 14.49 33.56 1.26
CA GLU A 394 14.98 34.76 1.95
C GLU A 394 16.31 34.50 2.67
N LEU A 395 16.45 33.35 3.35
CA LEU A 395 17.68 32.97 4.05
C LEU A 395 18.89 32.91 3.10
N PHE A 396 18.72 32.31 1.92
CA PHE A 396 19.80 32.12 0.96
C PHE A 396 20.07 33.38 0.12
N LYS A 397 19.02 34.05 -0.38
CA LYS A 397 19.18 35.20 -1.29
C LYS A 397 19.44 36.52 -0.57
N VAL A 398 18.76 36.77 0.54
CA VAL A 398 18.80 38.06 1.26
C VAL A 398 19.81 37.99 2.40
N HIS A 399 19.66 37.01 3.29
CA HIS A 399 20.44 36.93 4.54
C HIS A 399 21.81 36.26 4.38
N LYS A 400 22.07 35.58 3.24
CA LYS A 400 23.33 34.86 2.97
C LYS A 400 23.79 33.98 4.14
N LEU A 401 22.88 33.16 4.67
CA LEU A 401 23.07 32.27 5.84
C LEU A 401 23.22 32.96 7.20
N ASN A 402 23.02 34.29 7.29
CA ASN A 402 23.02 35.04 8.55
C ASN A 402 21.61 35.57 8.89
N PRO A 403 20.71 34.73 9.42
CA PRO A 403 19.30 35.08 9.59
C PRO A 403 19.09 36.22 10.60
N SER A 404 18.22 37.17 10.23
CA SER A 404 17.76 38.24 11.10
C SER A 404 16.94 37.73 12.31
N PRO A 405 16.81 38.49 13.40
CA PRO A 405 15.97 38.11 14.54
C PRO A 405 14.51 37.86 14.17
N LYS A 406 13.96 38.67 13.24
CA LYS A 406 12.60 38.52 12.73
C LYS A 406 12.44 37.20 11.97
N TRP A 407 13.37 36.88 11.08
CA TRP A 407 13.35 35.63 10.33
C TRP A 407 13.42 34.42 11.28
N ARG A 408 14.27 34.49 12.32
CA ARG A 408 14.38 33.42 13.33
C ARG A 408 13.05 33.20 14.04
N GLN A 409 12.37 34.27 14.42
CA GLN A 409 11.05 34.18 15.05
C GLN A 409 10.03 33.47 14.14
N GLU A 410 9.93 33.88 12.86
CA GLU A 410 9.01 33.27 11.90
C GLU A 410 9.34 31.79 11.64
N PHE A 411 10.63 31.46 11.57
CA PHE A 411 11.10 30.08 11.39
C PHE A 411 10.85 29.21 12.64
N ASP A 412 11.02 29.75 13.84
CA ASP A 412 10.72 29.07 15.10
C ASP A 412 9.21 28.82 15.26
N GLU A 413 8.37 29.78 14.83
CA GLU A 413 6.91 29.61 14.76
C GLU A 413 6.52 28.50 13.77
N TYR A 414 7.15 28.44 12.60
CA TYR A 414 6.97 27.36 11.65
C TYR A 414 7.33 25.99 12.27
N ILE A 415 8.50 25.87 12.91
CA ILE A 415 8.93 24.62 13.57
C ILE A 415 7.90 24.17 14.62
N LYS A 416 7.34 25.10 15.41
CA LYS A 416 6.32 24.80 16.43
C LYS A 416 4.98 24.34 15.85
N SER A 417 4.67 24.72 14.60
CA SER A 417 3.44 24.35 13.90
C SER A 417 3.53 22.98 13.20
N MET A 418 4.75 22.53 12.91
CA MET A 418 5.04 21.31 12.16
C MET A 418 5.06 20.07 13.07
N PRO A 419 4.56 18.90 12.62
CA PRO A 419 4.72 17.66 13.36
C PRO A 419 6.19 17.35 13.56
N ALA A 420 6.57 17.04 14.79
CA ALA A 420 7.96 17.10 15.16
C ALA A 420 8.84 15.99 14.55
N TYR A 421 8.23 14.89 14.07
CA TYR A 421 8.92 13.87 13.27
C TYR A 421 9.38 14.36 11.87
N PHE A 422 8.94 15.54 11.41
CA PHE A 422 9.50 16.18 10.20
C PHE A 422 10.82 16.93 10.48
N LEU A 423 11.18 17.16 11.75
CA LEU A 423 12.38 17.91 12.11
C LEU A 423 13.69 17.20 11.67
N PRO A 424 13.88 15.87 11.86
CA PRO A 424 15.10 15.22 11.40
C PRO A 424 15.28 15.24 9.87
N PRO A 425 14.25 14.95 9.04
CA PRO A 425 14.31 15.17 7.59
C PRO A 425 14.66 16.61 7.22
N LEU A 426 14.08 17.60 7.89
CA LEU A 426 14.35 19.01 7.65
C LEU A 426 15.80 19.39 7.97
N LYS A 427 16.34 18.94 9.11
CA LYS A 427 17.76 19.14 9.46
C LYS A 427 18.68 18.55 8.38
N LYS A 428 18.37 17.35 7.88
CA LYS A 428 19.14 16.70 6.80
C LYS A 428 19.07 17.51 5.50
N ALA A 429 17.88 18.00 5.12
CA ALA A 429 17.70 18.84 3.93
C ALA A 429 18.50 20.14 4.04
N LEU A 430 18.43 20.85 5.18
CA LEU A 430 19.19 22.08 5.42
C LEU A 430 20.70 21.85 5.38
N MET A 431 21.18 20.73 5.91
CA MET A 431 22.58 20.34 5.81
C MET A 431 23.02 20.16 4.35
N MET A 432 22.20 19.49 3.53
CA MET A 432 22.46 19.33 2.08
C MET A 432 22.46 20.66 1.32
N MET A 433 21.65 21.63 1.77
CA MET A 433 21.61 22.98 1.22
C MET A 433 22.74 23.89 1.71
N GLY A 434 23.59 23.43 2.65
CA GLY A 434 24.71 24.20 3.18
C GLY A 434 24.37 25.11 4.37
N ALA A 435 23.24 24.87 5.04
CA ALA A 435 22.76 25.65 6.18
C ALA A 435 22.63 24.81 7.48
N PRO A 436 23.69 24.11 7.94
CA PRO A 436 23.61 23.17 9.07
C PRO A 436 23.30 23.83 10.42
N ASN A 437 23.66 25.10 10.59
CA ASN A 437 23.60 25.80 11.88
C ASN A 437 22.30 26.57 12.10
N VAL A 438 21.30 26.41 11.22
CA VAL A 438 20.03 27.15 11.32
C VAL A 438 19.17 26.63 12.47
N ILE A 439 19.27 25.33 12.79
CA ILE A 439 18.52 24.71 13.89
C ILE A 439 19.48 24.37 15.02
N THR A 440 19.56 25.24 16.04
CA THR A 440 20.57 25.18 17.10
C THR A 440 20.20 24.36 18.34
N GLU A 441 19.03 23.69 18.41
CA GLU A 441 18.62 22.98 19.63
C GLU A 441 18.23 21.49 19.47
N ASN A 442 18.45 20.76 20.57
CA ASN A 442 17.86 19.48 20.93
C ASN A 442 16.35 19.64 21.20
N LEU A 443 15.60 20.00 20.15
CA LEU A 443 14.15 19.90 20.15
C LEU A 443 13.77 18.42 20.22
N ASN A 444 13.79 17.85 21.43
CA ASN A 444 13.28 16.51 21.75
C ASN A 444 11.74 16.52 21.71
N SER A 445 11.18 16.99 20.60
CA SER A 445 9.77 16.95 20.30
C SER A 445 9.48 15.61 19.62
N GLY A 446 9.64 14.51 20.36
CA GLY A 446 9.37 13.17 19.87
C GLY A 446 8.05 12.62 20.42
N LEU A 447 7.81 11.34 20.19
CA LEU A 447 6.79 10.58 20.92
C LEU A 447 7.07 10.58 22.42
N SER A 448 6.02 10.34 23.22
CA SER A 448 6.15 10.17 24.66
C SER A 448 7.05 8.97 25.01
N TYR A 449 7.74 9.05 26.15
CA TYR A 449 8.62 7.96 26.59
C TYR A 449 7.86 6.64 26.79
N SER A 450 6.60 6.71 27.26
CA SER A 450 5.73 5.55 27.41
C SER A 450 5.46 4.87 26.07
N ILE A 451 5.11 5.63 25.03
CA ILE A 451 4.90 5.12 23.67
C ILE A 451 6.18 4.50 23.12
N ILE A 452 7.33 5.17 23.25
CA ILE A 452 8.62 4.65 22.77
C ILE A 452 8.96 3.32 23.47
N SER A 453 8.76 3.24 24.78
CA SER A 453 8.99 2.03 25.56
C SER A 453 8.05 0.90 25.12
N TYR A 454 6.77 1.21 24.90
CA TYR A 454 5.77 0.25 24.44
C TYR A 454 6.09 -0.29 23.04
N LEU A 455 6.43 0.57 22.07
CA LEU A 455 6.83 0.16 20.72
C LEU A 455 8.08 -0.72 20.74
N LYS A 456 9.07 -0.42 21.60
CA LYS A 456 10.26 -1.27 21.79
C LYS A 456 9.91 -2.65 22.35
N LYS A 457 9.01 -2.71 23.34
CA LYS A 457 8.53 -3.99 23.91
C LYS A 457 7.80 -4.82 22.86
N LEU A 458 6.93 -4.20 22.08
CA LEU A 458 6.24 -4.85 20.96
C LEU A 458 7.23 -5.39 19.93
N SER A 459 8.20 -4.57 19.50
CA SER A 459 9.23 -4.98 18.56
C SER A 459 10.04 -6.17 19.10
N PHE A 460 10.34 -6.21 20.39
CA PHE A 460 11.02 -7.35 21.00
C PHE A 460 10.16 -8.62 21.02
N ALA A 461 8.88 -8.50 21.39
CA ALA A 461 7.94 -9.61 21.40
C ALA A 461 7.74 -10.19 19.99
N LEU A 462 7.48 -9.34 18.99
CA LEU A 462 7.38 -9.74 17.59
C LEU A 462 8.70 -10.32 17.06
N GLY A 463 9.85 -9.75 17.44
CA GLY A 463 11.16 -10.30 17.09
C GLY A 463 11.37 -11.71 17.63
N SER A 464 10.86 -12.01 18.82
CA SER A 464 10.89 -13.36 19.38
C SER A 464 9.98 -14.30 18.60
N VAL A 465 8.72 -13.92 18.33
CA VAL A 465 7.78 -14.72 17.51
C VAL A 465 8.34 -14.98 16.12
N PHE A 466 8.92 -13.96 15.49
CA PHE A 466 9.58 -14.07 14.20
C PHE A 466 10.78 -15.03 14.26
N SER A 467 11.62 -14.93 15.29
CA SER A 467 12.74 -15.86 15.49
C SER A 467 12.26 -17.31 15.67
N TYR A 468 11.17 -17.54 16.41
CA TYR A 468 10.55 -18.87 16.50
C TYR A 468 10.05 -19.36 15.15
N SER A 469 9.44 -18.49 14.33
CA SER A 469 9.01 -18.85 12.97
C SER A 469 10.18 -19.21 12.03
N LEU A 470 11.40 -18.76 12.35
CA LEU A 470 12.62 -19.15 11.64
C LEU A 470 13.24 -20.46 12.15
N ILE A 471 12.88 -20.91 13.36
CA ILE A 471 13.49 -22.07 14.02
C ILE A 471 12.57 -23.30 13.92
N SER A 472 11.27 -23.15 14.17
CA SER A 472 10.30 -24.24 14.31
C SER A 472 9.39 -24.39 13.09
N ILE A 473 9.44 -25.56 12.45
CA ILE A 473 8.28 -26.43 12.13
C ILE A 473 8.76 -27.86 12.35
#